data_AF-A0A3N5XX55-F1
#
_entry.id   AF-A0A3N5XX55-F1
#
_cell.length_a   1.000
_cell.length_b   1.000
_cell.length_c   1.000
_cell.angle_alpha   90.00
_cell.angle_beta   90.00
_cell.angle_gamma   90.00
#
_symmetry.space_group_name_H-M   'P 1'
#
loop_
_entity.id
_entity.type
_entity.pdbx_description
1 polymer ?
#
loop_
_entity_poly.entity_id
_entity_poly.type
_entity_poly.pdbx_seq_one_letter_code
_entity_poly.pdbx_strand_id
1 'polypeptide(L)'
;MKNILMTVLVLILAVASAVSIFSPVEAQAGPPSNPDATWQPPEEGTESIAPSVGVETYNQDYPNLQLVPVPGTQTGLPGTIVSAYLVNSYGQVLSTLRGNETCYLVVSLNGPGYFYLWEYYPSGSVPYGHWLVYKWYRPSAGIWRIGPFQAGAWDSNGRYVWKLWYQSGSYFST
;
A
#
# COMPACT_ATOMS: atom_id res chain seq x y z
N MET A 1 34.57 -29.55 -38.85
CA MET A 1 34.42 -28.77 -37.59
C MET A 1 33.49 -27.57 -37.71
N LYS A 2 33.63 -26.72 -38.75
CA LYS A 2 32.77 -25.53 -38.98
C LYS A 2 31.26 -25.83 -39.06
N ASN A 3 30.88 -26.95 -39.67
CA ASN A 3 29.46 -27.29 -39.87
C ASN A 3 28.79 -27.78 -38.57
N ILE A 4 29.53 -28.43 -37.66
CA ILE A 4 28.99 -28.90 -36.38
C ILE A 4 28.75 -27.72 -35.43
N LEU A 5 29.67 -26.75 -35.43
CA LEU A 5 29.55 -25.53 -34.63
C LEU A 5 28.31 -24.71 -35.04
N MET A 6 28.02 -24.64 -36.34
CA MET A 6 26.89 -23.88 -36.86
C MET A 6 25.54 -24.53 -36.52
N THR A 7 25.45 -25.87 -36.56
CA THR A 7 24.23 -26.58 -36.16
C THR A 7 23.95 -26.45 -34.67
N VAL A 8 24.98 -26.49 -33.82
CA VAL A 8 24.84 -26.27 -32.38
C VAL A 8 24.38 -24.84 -32.07
N LEU A 9 24.91 -23.84 -32.77
CA LEU A 9 24.50 -22.44 -32.58
C LEU A 9 23.04 -22.20 -32.97
N VAL A 10 22.57 -22.80 -34.08
CA VAL A 10 21.16 -22.71 -34.51
C VAL A 10 20.23 -23.42 -33.53
N LEU A 11 20.66 -24.57 -32.97
CA LEU A 11 19.89 -25.28 -31.96
C LEU A 11 19.77 -24.47 -30.66
N ILE A 12 20.85 -23.81 -30.22
CA ILE A 12 20.84 -22.95 -29.02
C ILE A 12 19.95 -21.72 -29.23
N LEU A 13 19.98 -21.11 -30.44
CA LEU A 13 19.10 -19.98 -30.76
C LEU A 13 17.62 -20.36 -30.80
N ALA A 14 17.29 -21.56 -31.29
CA ALA A 14 15.92 -22.07 -31.34
C ALA A 14 15.38 -22.47 -29.95
N VAL A 15 16.25 -22.89 -29.02
CA VAL A 15 15.87 -23.16 -27.62
C VAL A 15 15.73 -21.86 -26.83
N ALA A 16 16.54 -20.83 -27.12
CA ALA A 16 16.47 -19.54 -26.44
C ALA A 16 15.19 -18.74 -26.77
N SER A 17 14.59 -18.93 -27.96
CA SER A 17 13.32 -18.27 -28.32
C SER A 17 12.08 -18.94 -27.72
N ALA A 18 12.21 -20.15 -27.16
CA ALA A 18 11.11 -20.87 -26.53
C ALA A 18 10.91 -20.54 -25.05
N VAL A 19 11.84 -19.78 -24.43
CA VAL A 19 11.79 -19.42 -23.00
C VAL A 19 11.49 -17.92 -22.85
N SER A 20 10.32 -17.51 -23.30
CA SER A 20 9.74 -16.21 -22.90
C SER A 20 8.22 -16.30 -22.93
N ILE A 21 7.68 -17.35 -22.32
CA ILE A 21 6.30 -17.31 -21.84
C ILE A 21 6.37 -16.66 -20.46
N PHE A 22 6.60 -15.35 -20.42
CA PHE A 22 6.21 -14.58 -19.25
C PHE A 22 4.69 -14.54 -19.30
N SER A 23 4.04 -15.35 -18.46
CA SER A 23 2.65 -15.06 -18.10
C SER A 23 2.59 -13.58 -17.69
N PRO A 24 1.62 -12.78 -18.16
CA PRO A 24 1.44 -11.46 -17.62
C PRO A 24 1.30 -11.63 -16.10
N VAL A 25 2.17 -10.97 -15.34
CA VAL A 25 1.92 -10.78 -13.91
C VAL A 25 0.52 -10.19 -13.85
N GLU A 26 -0.42 -10.95 -13.29
CA GLU A 26 -1.80 -10.52 -13.15
C GLU A 26 -1.75 -9.24 -12.31
N ALA A 27 -2.05 -8.10 -12.92
CA ALA A 27 -1.94 -6.82 -12.26
C ALA A 27 -2.86 -6.85 -11.03
N GLN A 28 -2.29 -6.59 -9.85
CA GLN A 28 -3.02 -6.59 -8.58
C GLN A 28 -4.33 -5.81 -8.74
N ALA A 29 -5.47 -6.45 -8.47
CA ALA A 29 -6.78 -5.81 -8.67
C ALA A 29 -6.85 -4.48 -7.90
N GLY A 30 -7.12 -3.39 -8.61
CA GLY A 30 -7.33 -2.07 -8.04
C GLY A 30 -8.81 -1.81 -7.74
N PRO A 31 -9.13 -0.84 -6.87
CA PRO A 31 -10.49 -0.38 -6.65
C PRO A 31 -11.10 0.22 -7.93
N PRO A 32 -12.43 0.37 -8.06
CA PRO A 32 -13.05 1.07 -9.17
C PRO A 32 -12.51 2.49 -9.32
N SER A 33 -12.49 3.01 -10.55
CA SER A 33 -12.02 4.36 -10.88
C SER A 33 -12.80 5.48 -10.20
N ASN A 34 -14.05 5.22 -9.80
CA ASN A 34 -14.82 6.12 -8.96
C ASN A 34 -14.41 5.95 -7.48
N PRO A 35 -13.79 6.95 -6.84
CA PRO A 35 -13.42 6.89 -5.44
C PRO A 35 -14.63 6.84 -4.50
N ASP A 36 -15.85 7.16 -4.92
CA ASP A 36 -17.02 7.04 -4.03
C ASP A 36 -17.67 5.65 -4.07
N ALA A 37 -17.21 4.77 -4.98
CA ALA A 37 -17.75 3.42 -5.08
C ALA A 37 -17.42 2.57 -3.83
N THR A 38 -18.42 1.85 -3.33
CA THR A 38 -18.22 0.82 -2.31
C THR A 38 -17.45 -0.34 -2.92
N TRP A 39 -16.24 -0.57 -2.42
CA TRP A 39 -15.36 -1.65 -2.84
C TRP A 39 -14.34 -1.95 -1.76
N GLN A 40 -13.90 -3.20 -1.68
CA GLN A 40 -12.88 -3.68 -0.74
C GLN A 40 -11.83 -4.51 -1.48
N PRO A 41 -10.56 -4.48 -1.04
CA PRO A 41 -9.51 -5.32 -1.57
C PRO A 41 -9.85 -6.82 -1.48
N PRO A 42 -9.46 -7.64 -2.46
CA PRO A 42 -9.61 -9.09 -2.36
C PRO A 42 -8.89 -9.65 -1.13
N GLU A 43 -9.54 -10.59 -0.43
CA GLU A 43 -8.90 -11.33 0.68
C GLU A 43 -7.84 -12.30 0.15
N GLU A 44 -8.05 -12.81 -1.07
CA GLU A 44 -7.18 -13.78 -1.74
C GLU A 44 -5.92 -13.10 -2.31
N GLY A 45 -4.79 -13.80 -2.19
CA GLY A 45 -3.47 -13.33 -2.63
C GLY A 45 -2.41 -13.60 -1.57
N THR A 46 -1.38 -14.38 -1.90
CA THR A 46 -0.30 -14.75 -0.97
C THR A 46 0.80 -13.70 -0.89
N GLU A 47 0.80 -12.71 -1.78
CA GLU A 47 1.86 -11.72 -1.86
C GLU A 47 1.57 -10.55 -0.90
N SER A 48 2.27 -10.57 0.24
CA SER A 48 2.48 -9.37 1.03
C SER A 48 3.49 -8.50 0.28
N ILE A 49 3.02 -7.43 -0.35
CA ILE A 49 3.92 -6.46 -0.98
C ILE A 49 4.49 -5.59 0.13
N ALA A 50 5.82 -5.44 0.17
CA ALA A 50 6.43 -4.43 1.04
C ALA A 50 5.85 -3.05 0.66
N PRO A 51 5.49 -2.20 1.64
CA PRO A 51 5.04 -0.84 1.33
C PRO A 51 5.96 -0.19 0.30
N SER A 52 5.40 0.38 -0.77
CA SER A 52 6.20 1.11 -1.77
C SER A 52 6.69 2.46 -1.23
N VAL A 53 6.22 2.81 -0.04
CA VAL A 53 6.53 4.00 0.72
C VAL A 53 7.21 3.65 2.03
N GLY A 54 7.96 4.59 2.60
CA GLY A 54 8.57 4.42 3.91
C GLY A 54 7.51 4.24 5.00
N VAL A 55 7.83 3.42 6.00
CA VAL A 55 7.00 3.26 7.18
C VAL A 55 7.87 3.40 8.42
N GLU A 56 7.59 4.44 9.20
CA GLU A 56 8.12 4.63 10.54
C GLU A 56 7.13 4.04 11.55
N THR A 57 7.64 3.18 12.42
CA THR A 57 6.87 2.67 13.56
C THR A 57 7.19 3.54 14.76
N TYR A 58 6.19 4.22 15.30
CA TYR A 58 6.36 4.86 16.61
C TYR A 58 6.17 3.80 17.68
N ASN A 59 7.26 3.13 18.04
CA ASN A 59 7.30 2.39 19.28
C ASN A 59 7.42 3.44 20.38
N GLN A 60 6.28 3.85 20.92
CA GLN A 60 6.22 5.00 21.80
C GLN A 60 6.57 4.52 23.22
N ASP A 61 7.84 4.36 23.59
CA ASP A 61 8.27 3.80 24.91
C ASP A 61 7.80 4.58 26.16
N TYR A 62 6.90 5.56 26.01
CA TYR A 62 6.35 6.35 27.11
C TYR A 62 5.06 5.74 27.69
N PRO A 63 5.04 5.37 28.99
CA PRO A 63 3.93 4.64 29.62
C PRO A 63 2.60 5.41 29.70
N ASN A 64 2.59 6.72 29.43
CA ASN A 64 1.44 7.59 29.67
C ASN A 64 0.68 8.04 28.41
N LEU A 65 1.19 7.70 27.22
CA LEU A 65 0.55 8.02 25.93
C LEU A 65 0.34 6.78 25.04
N GLN A 66 0.89 5.63 25.44
CA GLN A 66 0.48 4.35 24.89
C GLN A 66 -0.95 4.05 25.37
N LEU A 67 -1.92 4.09 24.45
CA LEU A 67 -2.89 3.00 24.47
C LEU A 67 -2.06 1.74 24.38
N VAL A 68 -1.98 0.97 25.47
CA VAL A 68 -1.23 -0.29 25.54
C VAL A 68 -1.48 -1.03 24.24
N PRO A 69 -0.44 -1.38 23.45
CA PRO A 69 -0.63 -2.18 22.27
C PRO A 69 -1.37 -3.45 22.68
N VAL A 70 -2.66 -3.54 22.38
CA VAL A 70 -3.44 -4.71 22.73
C VAL A 70 -2.82 -5.85 21.93
N PRO A 71 -2.29 -6.89 22.60
CA PRO A 71 -1.73 -8.04 21.90
C PRO A 71 -2.80 -8.60 20.97
N GLY A 72 -2.42 -8.94 19.74
CA GLY A 72 -3.33 -9.49 18.72
C GLY A 72 -3.95 -10.85 19.05
N THR A 73 -3.79 -11.32 20.30
CA THR A 73 -4.38 -12.53 20.86
C THR A 73 -5.65 -12.25 21.66
N GLN A 74 -6.07 -11.00 21.86
CA GLN A 74 -7.35 -10.71 22.52
C GLN A 74 -8.50 -11.06 21.58
N THR A 75 -8.95 -12.31 21.72
CA THR A 75 -10.10 -12.88 21.02
C THR A 75 -11.35 -12.13 21.47
N GLY A 76 -11.89 -11.25 20.61
CA GLY A 76 -13.15 -10.56 20.89
C GLY A 76 -13.39 -9.26 20.14
N LEU A 77 -12.35 -8.57 19.66
CA LEU A 77 -12.49 -7.32 18.90
C LEU A 77 -11.71 -7.39 17.58
N PRO A 78 -12.37 -7.26 16.41
CA PRO A 78 -11.65 -7.16 15.15
C PRO A 78 -10.81 -5.88 15.17
N GLY A 79 -9.57 -5.98 14.71
CA GLY A 79 -8.72 -4.81 14.50
C GLY A 79 -9.37 -3.85 13.49
N THR A 80 -9.32 -2.55 13.78
CA THR A 80 -9.88 -1.48 12.97
C THR A 80 -8.94 -0.29 12.91
N ILE A 81 -9.12 0.55 11.90
CA ILE A 81 -8.60 1.92 11.90
C ILE A 81 -9.35 2.71 12.98
N VAL A 82 -8.62 3.26 13.95
CA VAL A 82 -9.16 4.13 15.01
C VAL A 82 -9.16 5.58 14.55
N SER A 83 -8.08 6.00 13.90
CA SER A 83 -7.92 7.35 13.35
C SER A 83 -6.88 7.37 12.24
N ALA A 84 -7.07 8.23 11.26
CA ALA A 84 -6.09 8.51 10.22
C ALA A 84 -6.05 10.02 9.94
N TYR A 85 -4.87 10.61 9.89
CA TYR A 85 -4.68 12.03 9.58
C TYR A 85 -3.32 12.30 8.95
N LEU A 86 -3.20 13.41 8.24
CA LEU A 86 -1.96 13.84 7.63
C LEU A 86 -1.17 14.74 8.58
N VAL A 87 0.14 14.59 8.59
CA VAL A 87 1.08 15.50 9.28
C VAL A 87 2.18 15.96 8.34
N ASN A 88 2.77 17.13 8.60
CA ASN A 88 3.99 17.56 7.92
C ASN A 88 5.24 16.89 8.53
N SER A 89 6.42 17.27 8.03
CA SER A 89 7.71 16.80 8.56
C SER A 89 7.93 17.11 10.05
N TYR A 90 7.30 18.19 10.56
CA TYR A 90 7.35 18.61 11.96
C TYR A 90 6.29 17.95 12.85
N GLY A 91 5.46 17.05 12.31
CA GLY A 91 4.39 16.37 13.06
C GLY A 91 3.13 17.20 13.28
N GLN A 92 3.00 18.36 12.63
CA GLN A 92 1.80 19.18 12.71
C GLN A 92 0.71 18.63 11.79
N VAL A 93 -0.51 18.51 12.31
CA VAL A 93 -1.67 18.03 11.55
C VAL A 93 -1.96 18.98 10.38
N LEU A 94 -2.14 18.39 9.19
CA LEU A 94 -2.45 19.11 7.97
C LEU A 94 -3.93 19.00 7.66
N SER A 95 -4.56 20.14 7.38
CA SER A 95 -5.91 20.21 6.80
C SER A 95 -5.89 20.31 5.27
N THR A 96 -4.76 20.77 4.70
CA THR A 96 -4.53 20.87 3.25
C THR A 96 -3.06 20.61 2.96
N LEU A 97 -2.78 19.94 1.85
CA LEU A 97 -1.44 19.76 1.30
C LEU A 97 -1.28 20.67 0.07
N ARG A 98 -0.25 21.51 0.05
CA ARG A 98 0.02 22.45 -1.06
C ARG A 98 1.34 22.17 -1.74
N GLY A 99 1.48 22.62 -2.99
CA GLY A 99 2.58 22.26 -3.90
C GLY A 99 3.96 22.13 -3.25
N ASN A 100 4.60 20.99 -3.51
CA ASN A 100 5.89 20.53 -2.99
C ASN A 100 5.96 20.29 -1.47
N GLU A 101 4.88 20.46 -0.70
CA GLU A 101 4.87 20.09 0.71
C GLU A 101 4.97 18.56 0.86
N THR A 102 5.77 18.16 1.84
CA THR A 102 5.87 16.77 2.27
C THR A 102 4.89 16.50 3.40
N CYS A 103 4.12 15.43 3.28
CA CYS A 103 3.30 14.93 4.36
C CYS A 103 3.53 13.45 4.65
N TYR A 104 2.98 13.02 5.77
CA TYR A 104 2.98 11.64 6.22
C TYR A 104 1.58 11.31 6.69
N LEU A 105 1.12 10.11 6.36
CA LEU A 105 -0.12 9.55 6.90
C LEU A 105 0.18 8.93 8.25
N VAL A 106 -0.45 9.44 9.31
CA VAL A 106 -0.45 8.81 10.63
C VAL A 106 -1.73 8.00 10.77
N VAL A 107 -1.59 6.69 11.01
CA VAL A 107 -2.71 5.77 11.24
C VAL A 107 -2.58 5.11 12.61
N SER A 108 -3.68 5.10 13.37
CA SER A 108 -3.81 4.38 14.63
C SER A 108 -4.66 3.12 14.40
N LEU A 109 -4.13 1.98 14.79
CA LEU A 109 -4.76 0.66 14.69
C LEU A 109 -4.92 0.06 16.09
N ASN A 110 -6.06 -0.55 16.39
CA ASN A 110 -6.32 -1.13 17.72
C ASN A 110 -6.11 -2.66 17.81
N GLY A 111 -5.63 -3.31 16.75
CA GLY A 111 -5.46 -4.76 16.72
C GLY A 111 -4.61 -5.22 15.54
N PRO A 112 -4.48 -6.54 15.33
CA PRO A 112 -3.77 -7.14 14.21
C PRO A 112 -4.64 -7.21 12.95
N GLY A 113 -4.00 -7.26 11.79
CA GLY A 113 -4.69 -7.22 10.50
C GLY A 113 -3.83 -6.75 9.33
N TYR A 114 -4.41 -6.69 8.14
CA TYR A 114 -3.76 -6.24 6.92
C TYR A 114 -4.18 -4.81 6.57
N PHE A 115 -3.21 -3.93 6.34
CA PHE A 115 -3.43 -2.56 5.93
C PHE A 115 -3.27 -2.39 4.42
N TYR A 116 -4.16 -1.59 3.83
CA TYR A 116 -4.20 -1.26 2.41
C TYR A 116 -4.32 0.25 2.26
N LEU A 117 -3.56 0.81 1.32
CA LEU A 117 -3.57 2.22 0.96
C LEU A 117 -3.49 2.35 -0.55
N TRP A 118 -4.55 2.92 -1.14
CA TRP A 118 -4.63 3.23 -2.55
C TRP A 118 -4.61 4.73 -2.76
N GLU A 119 -3.85 5.19 -3.75
CA GLU A 119 -3.89 6.55 -4.24
C GLU A 119 -4.63 6.61 -5.57
N TYR A 120 -5.68 7.43 -5.63
CA TYR A 120 -6.33 7.82 -6.87
C TYR A 120 -5.59 8.98 -7.53
N TYR A 121 -5.42 8.85 -8.84
CA TYR A 121 -5.01 9.94 -9.71
C TYR A 121 -6.22 10.80 -10.10
N PRO A 122 -5.99 11.98 -10.70
CA PRO A 122 -7.08 12.83 -11.17
C PRO A 122 -8.01 12.08 -12.12
N SER A 123 -9.29 12.46 -12.10
CA SER A 123 -10.29 11.91 -13.01
C SER A 123 -9.82 12.01 -14.48
N GLY A 124 -9.97 10.91 -15.22
CA GLY A 124 -9.52 10.79 -16.61
C GLY A 124 -8.08 10.26 -16.80
N SER A 125 -7.32 10.00 -15.72
CA SER A 125 -5.98 9.39 -15.80
C SER A 125 -6.07 7.87 -16.05
N VAL A 126 -5.12 7.31 -16.83
CA VAL A 126 -4.94 5.86 -17.00
C VAL A 126 -3.45 5.52 -16.78
N PRO A 127 -3.11 4.68 -15.78
CA PRO A 127 -4.01 4.10 -14.78
C PRO A 127 -4.65 5.19 -13.91
N TYR A 128 -5.81 4.91 -13.31
CA TYR A 128 -6.55 5.89 -12.49
C TYR A 128 -6.07 5.95 -11.03
N GLY A 129 -5.01 5.21 -10.70
CA GLY A 129 -4.42 5.16 -9.38
C GLY A 129 -3.43 4.00 -9.27
N HIS A 130 -2.90 3.81 -8.06
CA HIS A 130 -2.02 2.68 -7.75
C HIS A 130 -2.00 2.36 -6.24
N TRP A 131 -1.46 1.19 -5.90
CA TRP A 131 -1.23 0.76 -4.51
C TRP A 131 0.03 1.43 -3.93
N LEU A 132 -0.15 2.19 -2.85
CA LEU A 132 0.95 2.66 -1.99
C LEU A 132 1.30 1.60 -0.94
N VAL A 133 0.27 0.92 -0.44
CA VAL A 133 0.41 -0.22 0.47
C VAL A 133 -0.60 -1.28 0.08
N TYR A 134 -0.15 -2.51 -0.16
CA TYR A 134 -1.03 -3.64 -0.46
C TYR A 134 -0.79 -4.77 0.52
N LYS A 135 -1.85 -5.16 1.25
CA LYS A 135 -1.85 -6.31 2.16
C LYS A 135 -0.68 -6.31 3.16
N TRP A 136 -0.40 -5.16 3.75
CA TRP A 136 0.69 -5.02 4.72
C TRP A 136 0.26 -5.51 6.10
N TYR A 137 0.71 -6.71 6.48
CA TYR A 137 0.32 -7.33 7.75
C TYR A 137 0.89 -6.58 8.96
N ARG A 138 0.05 -6.26 9.93
CA ARG A 138 0.38 -5.69 11.24
C ARG A 138 0.06 -6.70 12.34
N PRO A 139 1.05 -7.15 13.12
CA PRO A 139 0.85 -8.17 14.15
C PRO A 139 0.27 -7.62 15.47
N SER A 140 0.19 -6.30 15.63
CA SER A 140 -0.24 -5.65 16.87
C SER A 140 -0.88 -4.29 16.61
N ALA A 141 -1.64 -3.82 17.59
CA ALA A 141 -2.08 -2.43 17.69
C ALA A 141 -0.88 -1.46 17.70
N GLY A 142 -1.10 -0.22 17.28
CA GLY A 142 -0.06 0.81 17.29
C GLY A 142 -0.38 2.03 16.45
N ILE A 143 0.53 3.01 16.49
CA ILE A 143 0.51 4.21 15.65
C ILE A 143 1.64 4.09 14.63
N TRP A 144 1.29 4.25 13.36
CA TRP A 144 2.20 4.08 12.24
C TRP A 144 2.24 5.36 11.42
N ARG A 145 3.43 5.75 10.99
CA ARG A 145 3.62 6.89 10.10
C ARG A 145 4.15 6.40 8.75
N ILE A 146 3.36 6.66 7.72
CA ILE A 146 3.56 6.15 6.37
C ILE A 146 3.91 7.35 5.48
N GLY A 147 4.91 7.20 4.61
CA GLY A 147 5.40 8.26 3.73
C GLY A 147 6.94 8.28 3.65
N PRO A 148 7.56 9.41 3.26
CA PRO A 148 6.92 10.67 2.90
C PRO A 148 6.07 10.57 1.63
N PHE A 149 5.02 11.39 1.57
CA PHE A 149 4.28 11.71 0.36
C PHE A 149 4.52 13.17 0.00
N GLN A 150 4.46 13.51 -1.29
CA GLN A 150 4.67 14.87 -1.74
C GLN A 150 3.64 15.23 -2.80
N ALA A 151 2.96 16.37 -2.61
CA ALA A 151 2.21 16.97 -3.69
C ALA A 151 3.20 17.54 -4.71
N GLY A 152 3.04 17.19 -5.98
CA GLY A 152 3.68 17.87 -7.08
C GLY A 152 3.31 19.36 -7.14
N ALA A 153 4.24 20.15 -7.68
CA ALA A 153 4.11 21.61 -7.78
C ALA A 153 2.87 22.09 -8.56
N TRP A 154 2.30 21.23 -9.40
CA TRP A 154 1.18 21.54 -10.31
C TRP A 154 -0.10 20.81 -9.96
N ASP A 155 -0.19 20.28 -8.73
CA ASP A 155 -1.40 19.61 -8.27
C ASP A 155 -2.44 20.62 -7.82
N SER A 156 -3.63 20.52 -8.41
CA SER A 156 -4.79 21.27 -7.94
C SER A 156 -5.22 20.81 -6.55
N ASN A 157 -5.91 21.67 -5.80
CA ASN A 157 -6.53 21.25 -4.54
C ASN A 157 -7.50 20.08 -4.79
N GLY A 158 -7.49 19.09 -3.87
CA GLY A 158 -8.36 17.90 -3.98
C GLY A 158 -7.95 16.90 -5.06
N ARG A 159 -6.74 17.02 -5.62
CA ARG A 159 -6.25 16.15 -6.70
C ARG A 159 -5.97 14.72 -6.26
N TYR A 160 -5.56 14.54 -5.01
CA TYR A 160 -5.25 13.23 -4.44
C TYR A 160 -6.38 12.77 -3.54
N VAL A 161 -7.01 11.66 -3.91
CA VAL A 161 -7.95 10.95 -3.05
C VAL A 161 -7.26 9.68 -2.62
N TRP A 162 -7.16 9.47 -1.32
CA TRP A 162 -6.60 8.24 -0.76
C TRP A 162 -7.72 7.42 -0.15
N LYS A 163 -7.66 6.11 -0.37
CA LYS A 163 -8.52 5.15 0.32
C LYS A 163 -7.69 4.21 1.17
N LEU A 164 -8.18 4.01 2.38
CA LEU A 164 -7.60 3.15 3.38
C LEU A 164 -8.55 1.97 3.59
N TRP A 165 -7.99 0.78 3.75
CA TRP A 165 -8.71 -0.36 4.28
C TRP A 165 -7.86 -1.07 5.31
N TYR A 166 -8.51 -1.65 6.30
CA TYR A 166 -7.88 -2.52 7.26
C TYR A 166 -8.71 -3.78 7.49
N GLN A 167 -8.13 -4.92 7.15
CA GLN A 167 -8.75 -6.24 7.26
C GLN A 167 -8.29 -6.93 8.53
N SER A 168 -9.21 -7.34 9.39
CA SER A 168 -8.94 -8.17 10.57
C SER A 168 -9.89 -9.36 10.60
N GLY A 169 -9.33 -10.57 10.47
CA GLY A 169 -10.15 -11.75 10.18
C GLY A 169 -10.89 -11.58 8.85
N SER A 170 -12.22 -11.72 8.88
CA SER A 170 -13.11 -11.51 7.73
C SER A 170 -13.80 -10.14 7.72
N TYR A 171 -13.32 -9.19 8.54
CA TYR A 171 -13.91 -7.85 8.68
C TYR A 171 -13.00 -6.78 8.07
N PHE A 172 -13.60 -5.83 7.35
CA PHE A 172 -12.94 -4.64 6.83
C PHE A 172 -13.42 -3.37 7.55
N SER A 173 -12.46 -2.52 7.91
CA SER A 173 -12.69 -1.11 8.26
C SER A 173 -12.10 -0.20 7.19
N THR A 174 -12.67 0.99 7.03
CA THR A 174 -12.28 2.00 6.04
C THR A 174 -12.19 3.38 6.68
#